data_AF-A0A0F9BGV4-F1
#
_entry.id   AF-A0A0F9BGV4-F1
#
_cell.length_a   1.000
_cell.length_b   1.000
_cell.length_c   1.000
_cell.angle_alpha   90.00
_cell.angle_beta   90.00
_cell.angle_gamma   90.00
#
_symmetry.space_group_name_H-M   'P 1'
#
loop_
_entity.id
_entity.type
_entity.pdbx_description
1 polymer ?
#
loop_
_entity_poly.entity_id
_entity_poly.type
_entity_poly.pdbx_seq_one_letter_code
_entity_poly.pdbx_strand_id
1 'polypeptide(L)'
;MGNIEKLLPKDSLIVQKIFEAYKKAGDAEPTRGYLGASIIGHSCERYLWYCFRQCCSPSFLGRLYRLFETGDREEGRMVANLRSIGCEVHEFDSNGNQFEVTALGGHFSGHMDGCALGIPEAPKTWHVIEFKTHNNKSFNKLVKEGVKKSKPQHYAQMQTYMHLTGMKRALYLATNKDTDELYSERVKYDRVFCGDLLE
;
A
#
# COMPACT_ATOMS: atom_id res chain seq x y z
N MET A 1 -36.69 -22.10 -23.52
CA MET A 1 -36.09 -21.54 -22.28
C MET A 1 -36.64 -20.12 -22.13
N GLY A 2 -37.31 -19.81 -21.02
CA GLY A 2 -37.82 -18.45 -20.78
C GLY A 2 -36.68 -17.44 -20.66
N ASN A 3 -36.89 -16.22 -21.15
CA ASN A 3 -35.88 -15.16 -21.10
C ASN A 3 -35.66 -14.74 -19.63
N ILE A 4 -34.61 -15.30 -19.01
CA ILE A 4 -34.24 -15.08 -17.61
C ILE A 4 -33.71 -13.67 -17.35
N GLU A 5 -33.30 -12.93 -18.39
CA GLU A 5 -32.79 -11.57 -18.26
C GLU A 5 -33.83 -10.62 -17.68
N LYS A 6 -35.12 -10.89 -17.93
CA LYS A 6 -36.24 -10.11 -17.37
C LYS A 6 -36.44 -10.30 -15.87
N LEU A 7 -35.86 -11.35 -15.29
CA LEU A 7 -35.94 -11.68 -13.85
C LEU A 7 -34.71 -11.20 -13.08
N LEU A 8 -33.65 -10.76 -13.77
CA LEU A 8 -32.46 -10.25 -13.13
C LEU A 8 -32.75 -8.84 -12.56
N PRO A 9 -32.50 -8.61 -11.26
CA PRO A 9 -32.66 -7.28 -10.68
C PRO A 9 -31.67 -6.31 -11.34
N LYS A 10 -32.18 -5.21 -11.91
CA LYS A 10 -31.36 -4.15 -12.51
C LYS A 10 -30.53 -3.41 -11.45
N ASP A 11 -31.12 -3.24 -10.26
CA ASP A 11 -30.50 -2.62 -9.10
C ASP A 11 -30.63 -3.56 -7.89
N SER A 12 -29.50 -3.95 -7.31
CA SER A 12 -29.48 -4.80 -6.12
C SER A 12 -29.44 -3.94 -4.86
N LEU A 13 -30.58 -3.86 -4.15
CA LEU A 13 -30.68 -3.18 -2.86
C LEU A 13 -29.67 -3.74 -1.84
N ILE A 14 -29.37 -5.05 -1.91
CA ILE A 14 -28.36 -5.69 -1.06
C ILE A 14 -26.97 -5.09 -1.32
N VAL A 15 -26.56 -4.97 -2.58
CA VAL A 15 -25.25 -4.38 -2.96
C VAL A 15 -25.17 -2.91 -2.54
N GLN A 16 -26.26 -2.16 -2.72
CA GLN A 16 -26.34 -0.76 -2.28
C GLN A 16 -26.15 -0.66 -0.76
N LYS A 17 -26.86 -1.46 0.03
CA LYS A 17 -26.76 -1.47 1.50
C LYS A 17 -25.37 -1.84 1.99
N ILE A 18 -24.69 -2.77 1.33
CA ILE A 18 -23.30 -3.13 1.64
C ILE A 18 -22.38 -1.93 1.40
N PHE A 19 -22.46 -1.28 0.24
CA PHE A 19 -21.62 -0.11 -0.06
C PHE A 19 -21.95 1.10 0.83
N GLU A 20 -23.21 1.32 1.19
CA GLU A 20 -23.59 2.33 2.19
C GLU A 20 -22.92 2.06 3.53
N ALA A 21 -22.88 0.80 3.99
CA ALA A 21 -22.22 0.41 5.23
C ALA A 21 -20.70 0.67 5.18
N TYR A 22 -20.02 0.27 4.10
CA TYR A 22 -18.59 0.57 3.91
C TYR A 22 -18.32 2.08 3.86
N LYS A 23 -19.17 2.85 3.18
CA LYS A 23 -19.04 4.31 3.13
C LYS A 23 -19.19 4.94 4.51
N LYS A 24 -20.22 4.53 5.26
CA LYS A 24 -20.46 5.02 6.61
C LYS A 24 -19.29 4.72 7.54
N ALA A 25 -18.72 3.52 7.47
CA ALA A 25 -17.57 3.14 8.27
C ALA A 25 -16.33 3.95 7.89
N GLY A 26 -16.00 4.04 6.60
CA GLY A 26 -14.81 4.75 6.13
C GLY A 26 -14.88 6.27 6.34
N ASP A 27 -16.03 6.90 6.15
CA ASP A 27 -16.21 8.34 6.41
C ASP A 27 -16.19 8.68 7.91
N ALA A 28 -16.30 7.68 8.79
CA ALA A 28 -16.17 7.84 10.24
C ALA A 28 -14.72 7.70 10.73
N GLU A 29 -13.78 7.33 9.87
CA GLU A 29 -12.36 7.27 10.25
C GLU A 29 -11.84 8.67 10.58
N PRO A 30 -11.09 8.83 11.68
CA PRO A 30 -10.53 10.12 12.05
C PRO A 30 -9.49 10.56 11.02
N THR A 31 -9.46 11.86 10.72
CA THR A 31 -8.40 12.45 9.91
C THR A 31 -7.05 12.16 10.55
N ARG A 32 -6.13 11.60 9.78
CA ARG A 32 -4.75 11.36 10.23
C ARG A 32 -4.08 12.70 10.54
N GLY A 33 -3.51 12.82 11.74
CA GLY A 33 -2.88 14.05 12.22
C GLY A 33 -1.53 14.40 11.56
N TYR A 34 -1.12 13.63 10.56
CA TYR A 34 0.20 13.65 9.94
C TYR A 34 0.11 13.50 8.41
N LEU A 35 1.16 13.95 7.70
CA LEU A 35 1.35 13.64 6.30
C LEU A 35 1.83 12.19 6.14
N GLY A 36 1.10 11.39 5.39
CA GLY A 36 1.39 9.96 5.21
C GLY A 36 2.56 9.70 4.27
N ALA A 37 3.47 8.80 4.63
CA ALA A 37 4.56 8.36 3.76
C ALA A 37 4.08 7.75 2.43
N SER A 38 2.88 7.18 2.38
CA SER A 38 2.28 6.61 1.16
C SER A 38 1.95 7.63 0.08
N ILE A 39 1.84 8.92 0.44
CA ILE A 39 1.53 9.99 -0.52
C ILE A 39 2.72 10.88 -0.84
N ILE A 40 3.85 10.77 -0.13
CA ILE A 40 4.96 11.74 -0.20
C ILE A 40 5.54 11.93 -1.62
N GLY A 41 5.52 10.90 -2.47
CA GLY A 41 5.97 10.99 -3.86
C GLY A 41 4.93 11.56 -4.84
N HIS A 42 3.86 12.21 -4.35
CA HIS A 42 2.83 12.79 -5.20
C HIS A 42 3.41 13.93 -6.04
N SER A 43 3.11 13.97 -7.33
CA SER A 43 3.73 14.92 -8.27
C SER A 43 3.27 16.38 -8.11
N CYS A 44 2.44 16.67 -7.11
CA CYS A 44 1.89 18.00 -6.85
C CYS A 44 2.18 18.38 -5.40
N GLU A 45 3.17 19.23 -5.20
CA GLU A 45 3.57 19.71 -3.87
C GLU A 45 2.45 20.48 -3.18
N ARG A 46 1.63 21.22 -3.93
CA ARG A 46 0.46 21.92 -3.35
C ARG A 46 -0.54 20.94 -2.74
N TYR A 47 -0.73 19.77 -3.36
CA TYR A 47 -1.58 18.73 -2.80
C TYR A 47 -0.99 18.21 -1.48
N LEU A 48 0.32 17.90 -1.45
CA LEU A 48 1.02 17.50 -0.23
C LEU A 48 0.90 18.56 0.88
N TRP A 49 1.05 19.83 0.52
CA TRP A 49 0.88 20.95 1.45
C TRP A 49 -0.52 21.00 2.06
N TYR A 50 -1.58 20.84 1.24
CA TYR A 50 -2.94 20.81 1.77
C TYR A 50 -3.23 19.57 2.62
N CYS A 51 -2.68 18.41 2.27
CA CYS A 51 -2.75 17.21 3.11
C CYS A 51 -2.04 17.43 4.45
N PHE A 52 -0.83 17.99 4.44
CA PHE A 52 -0.07 18.33 5.65
C PHE A 52 -0.83 19.30 6.56
N ARG A 53 -1.52 20.29 5.98
CA ARG A 53 -2.36 21.25 6.68
C ARG A 53 -3.76 20.74 7.00
N GLN A 54 -4.05 19.46 6.74
CA GLN A 54 -5.35 18.81 6.98
C GLN A 54 -6.53 19.56 6.32
N CYS A 55 -6.26 20.22 5.20
CA CYS A 55 -7.26 20.94 4.39
C CYS A 55 -7.97 20.02 3.40
N CYS A 56 -7.53 18.76 3.28
CA CYS A 56 -8.11 17.75 2.43
C CYS A 56 -8.65 16.59 3.27
N SER A 57 -9.96 16.40 3.28
CA SER A 57 -10.59 15.17 3.79
C SER A 57 -11.03 14.33 2.59
N PRO A 58 -10.34 13.22 2.27
CA PRO A 58 -10.78 12.35 1.20
C PRO A 58 -12.11 11.70 1.60
N SER A 59 -13.08 11.70 0.70
CA SER A 59 -14.28 10.86 0.83
C SER A 59 -14.39 9.97 -0.39
N PHE A 60 -14.57 8.68 -0.14
CA PHE A 60 -14.62 7.67 -1.18
C PHE A 60 -16.03 7.09 -1.32
N LEU A 61 -16.27 6.44 -2.46
CA LEU A 61 -17.44 5.58 -2.63
C LEU A 61 -17.28 4.32 -1.78
N GLY A 62 -18.38 3.75 -1.28
CA GLY A 62 -18.35 2.52 -0.46
C GLY A 62 -17.62 1.35 -1.12
N ARG A 63 -17.73 1.22 -2.45
CA ARG A 63 -16.97 0.24 -3.24
C ARG A 63 -15.45 0.41 -3.09
N LEU A 64 -14.95 1.65 -3.00
CA LEU A 64 -13.51 1.91 -2.84
C LEU A 64 -13.02 1.57 -1.43
N TYR A 65 -13.79 1.88 -0.38
CA TYR A 65 -13.46 1.41 0.97
C TYR A 65 -13.37 -0.12 1.04
N ARG A 66 -14.33 -0.82 0.42
CA ARG A 66 -14.25 -2.29 0.28
C ARG A 66 -13.03 -2.76 -0.55
N LEU A 67 -12.58 -1.96 -1.51
CA LEU A 67 -11.38 -2.27 -2.28
C LEU A 67 -10.11 -2.13 -1.44
N PHE A 68 -10.08 -1.20 -0.48
CA PHE A 68 -8.98 -1.08 0.50
C PHE A 68 -8.93 -2.31 1.40
N GLU A 69 -10.07 -2.76 1.95
CA GLU A 69 -10.17 -4.02 2.71
C GLU A 69 -9.70 -5.26 1.90
N THR A 70 -9.82 -5.22 0.57
CA THR A 70 -9.27 -6.28 -0.29
C THR A 70 -7.74 -6.25 -0.30
N GLY A 71 -7.12 -5.08 -0.21
CA GLY A 71 -5.68 -4.92 0.01
C GLY A 71 -5.26 -5.46 1.37
N ASP A 72 -5.93 -5.07 2.45
CA ASP A 72 -5.60 -5.51 3.81
C ASP A 72 -5.64 -7.03 3.96
N ARG A 73 -6.65 -7.68 3.34
CA ARG A 73 -6.74 -9.15 3.32
C ARG A 73 -5.62 -9.81 2.52
N GLU A 74 -5.13 -9.13 1.48
CA GLU A 74 -4.04 -9.64 0.64
C GLU A 74 -2.69 -9.60 1.35
N GLU A 75 -2.45 -8.59 2.21
CA GLU A 75 -1.21 -8.48 2.98
C GLU A 75 -0.95 -9.75 3.80
N GLY A 76 -1.96 -10.25 4.53
CA GLY A 76 -1.86 -11.50 5.27
C GLY A 76 -1.54 -12.71 4.40
N ARG A 77 -2.09 -12.77 3.17
CA ARG A 77 -1.78 -13.83 2.20
C ARG A 77 -0.33 -13.73 1.70
N MET A 78 0.14 -12.52 1.39
CA MET A 78 1.52 -12.29 0.94
C MET A 78 2.55 -12.60 2.03
N VAL A 79 2.26 -12.26 3.28
CA VAL A 79 3.06 -12.68 4.44
C VAL A 79 3.16 -14.20 4.52
N ALA A 80 2.02 -14.90 4.45
CA ALA A 80 2.00 -16.36 4.50
C ALA A 80 2.79 -16.99 3.34
N ASN A 81 2.73 -16.39 2.14
CA ASN A 81 3.52 -16.82 0.98
C ASN A 81 5.02 -16.63 1.20
N LEU A 82 5.46 -15.51 1.78
CA LEU A 82 6.88 -15.31 2.09
C LEU A 82 7.36 -16.28 3.17
N ARG A 83 6.57 -16.52 4.21
CA ARG A 83 6.89 -17.51 5.25
C ARG A 83 6.96 -18.93 4.70
N SER A 84 6.08 -19.30 3.77
CA SER A 84 6.05 -20.65 3.19
C SER A 84 7.28 -20.97 2.33
N ILE A 85 7.97 -19.96 1.81
CA ILE A 85 9.25 -20.11 1.11
C ILE A 85 10.48 -19.96 2.02
N GLY A 86 10.27 -19.89 3.34
CA GLY A 86 11.34 -19.86 4.34
C GLY A 86 11.85 -18.46 4.72
N CYS A 87 11.18 -17.39 4.31
CA CYS A 87 11.52 -16.05 4.78
C CYS A 87 11.05 -15.86 6.24
N GLU A 88 11.87 -15.16 7.02
CA GLU A 88 11.46 -14.60 8.31
C GLU A 88 10.74 -13.28 8.04
N VAL A 89 9.50 -13.14 8.48
CA VAL A 89 8.67 -11.95 8.24
C VAL A 89 8.07 -11.48 9.55
N HIS A 90 8.25 -10.19 9.85
CA HIS A 90 7.61 -9.49 10.96
C HIS A 90 6.70 -8.41 10.39
N GLU A 91 5.40 -8.48 10.67
CA GLU A 91 4.43 -7.43 10.29
C GLU A 91 4.00 -6.54 11.46
N PHE A 92 4.31 -6.94 12.70
CA PHE A 92 3.92 -6.24 13.91
C PHE A 92 5.08 -6.06 14.90
N ASP A 93 5.03 -4.99 15.68
CA ASP A 93 5.91 -4.75 16.82
C ASP A 93 5.56 -5.66 18.01
N SER A 94 6.31 -5.51 19.12
CA SER A 94 6.09 -6.30 20.34
C SER A 94 4.72 -6.08 21.00
N ASN A 95 4.01 -5.02 20.63
CA ASN A 95 2.69 -4.67 21.16
C ASN A 95 1.56 -5.08 20.20
N GLY A 96 1.89 -5.66 19.04
CA GLY A 96 0.92 -6.05 18.01
C GLY A 96 0.51 -4.90 17.07
N ASN A 97 1.21 -3.77 17.08
CA ASN A 97 0.97 -2.66 16.15
C ASN A 97 1.80 -2.83 14.87
N GLN A 98 1.33 -2.30 13.74
CA GLN A 98 2.18 -2.17 12.56
C GLN A 98 3.40 -1.30 12.86
N PHE A 99 4.52 -1.57 12.19
CA PHE A 99 5.73 -0.76 12.36
C PHE A 99 5.52 0.66 11.87
N GLU A 100 5.53 1.60 12.81
CA GLU A 100 5.43 3.03 12.52
C GLU A 100 6.83 3.64 12.35
N VAL A 101 6.98 4.45 11.30
CA VAL A 101 8.09 5.40 11.16
C VAL A 101 7.55 6.81 11.30
N THR A 102 8.25 7.66 12.05
CA THR A 102 7.84 9.04 12.29
C THR A 102 8.99 10.01 12.06
N ALA A 103 8.68 11.20 11.56
CA ALA A 103 9.62 12.29 11.38
C ALA A 103 8.95 13.64 11.64
N LEU A 104 9.74 14.72 11.61
CA LEU A 104 9.27 16.10 11.76
C LEU A 104 8.39 16.31 13.01
N GLY A 105 8.82 15.74 14.15
CA GLY A 105 8.10 15.87 15.41
C GLY A 105 6.70 15.24 15.43
N GLY A 106 6.45 14.24 14.57
CA GLY A 106 5.15 13.57 14.46
C GLY A 106 4.25 14.11 13.36
N HIS A 107 4.68 15.16 12.63
CA HIS A 107 3.91 15.70 11.51
C HIS A 107 4.03 14.88 10.22
N PHE A 108 4.95 13.92 10.18
CA PHE A 108 5.10 12.95 9.10
C PHE A 108 5.17 11.55 9.69
N SER A 109 4.35 10.62 9.17
CA SER A 109 4.34 9.24 9.63
C SER A 109 3.98 8.26 8.51
N GLY A 110 4.40 7.02 8.66
CA GLY A 110 4.03 5.92 7.78
C GLY A 110 4.05 4.59 8.51
N HIS A 111 3.28 3.65 7.98
CA HIS A 111 3.12 2.32 8.56
C HIS A 111 3.63 1.33 7.52
N MET A 112 4.60 0.51 7.90
CA MET A 112 5.18 -0.51 7.03
C MET A 112 4.32 -1.77 7.07
N ASP A 113 4.20 -2.45 5.93
CA ASP A 113 3.54 -3.75 5.85
C ASP A 113 4.36 -4.84 6.58
N GLY A 114 5.67 -4.61 6.73
CA GLY A 114 6.55 -5.42 7.56
C GLY A 114 8.03 -5.26 7.24
N CYS A 115 8.83 -6.14 7.82
CA CYS A 115 10.22 -6.36 7.45
C CYS A 115 10.50 -7.86 7.29
N ALA A 116 11.45 -8.21 6.43
CA ALA A 116 11.80 -9.61 6.21
C ALA A 116 13.31 -9.85 6.08
N LEU A 117 13.71 -11.05 6.48
CA LEU A 117 15.03 -11.65 6.30
C LEU A 117 14.86 -13.00 5.56
N GLY A 118 15.92 -13.50 4.93
CA GLY A 118 15.84 -14.77 4.20
C GLY A 118 15.29 -14.67 2.78
N ILE A 119 15.11 -13.45 2.24
CA ILE A 119 14.72 -13.26 0.83
C ILE A 119 15.71 -14.01 -0.09
N PRO A 120 15.26 -14.90 -1.00
CA PRO A 120 16.15 -15.80 -1.75
C PRO A 120 17.33 -15.12 -2.46
N GLU A 121 17.12 -13.92 -3.02
CA GLU A 121 18.16 -13.18 -3.75
C GLU A 121 19.07 -12.36 -2.82
N ALA A 122 18.79 -12.27 -1.51
CA ALA A 122 19.66 -11.69 -0.49
C ALA A 122 19.31 -12.19 0.93
N PRO A 123 19.64 -13.45 1.25
CA PRO A 123 19.14 -14.11 2.44
C PRO A 123 19.64 -13.50 3.76
N LYS A 124 20.76 -12.77 3.73
CA LYS A 124 21.40 -12.15 4.91
C LYS A 124 21.07 -10.67 5.09
N THR A 125 20.17 -10.11 4.28
CA THR A 125 19.85 -8.69 4.31
C THR A 125 18.40 -8.50 4.73
N TRP A 126 18.17 -7.58 5.65
CA TRP A 126 16.83 -7.12 6.00
C TRP A 126 16.26 -6.23 4.90
N HIS A 127 14.98 -6.44 4.60
CA HIS A 127 14.23 -5.65 3.65
C HIS A 127 13.00 -5.04 4.33
N VAL A 128 12.73 -3.78 4.03
CA VAL A 128 11.38 -3.21 4.14
C VAL A 128 10.46 -4.01 3.22
N ILE A 129 9.28 -4.40 3.69
CA ILE A 129 8.27 -5.06 2.86
C ILE A 129 7.21 -4.03 2.46
N GLU A 130 6.86 -4.03 1.18
CA GLU A 130 5.76 -3.23 0.63
C GLU A 130 4.90 -4.09 -0.30
N PHE A 131 3.65 -4.30 0.10
CA PHE A 131 2.64 -5.08 -0.59
C PHE A 131 1.68 -4.19 -1.35
N LYS A 132 1.36 -4.57 -2.59
CA LYS A 132 0.40 -3.83 -3.43
C LYS A 132 -0.48 -4.73 -4.27
N THR A 133 -1.75 -4.37 -4.38
CA THR A 133 -2.65 -4.97 -5.36
C THR A 133 -2.84 -4.07 -6.57
N HIS A 134 -2.79 -4.65 -7.76
CA HIS A 134 -2.96 -3.93 -9.02
C HIS A 134 -4.11 -4.51 -9.83
N ASN A 135 -4.79 -3.67 -10.61
CA ASN A 135 -5.57 -4.19 -11.74
C ASN A 135 -4.63 -4.52 -12.90
N ASN A 136 -5.14 -5.24 -13.90
CA ASN A 136 -4.37 -5.77 -15.01
C ASN A 136 -3.58 -4.68 -15.76
N LYS A 137 -4.21 -3.54 -16.06
CA LYS A 137 -3.55 -2.40 -16.73
C LYS A 137 -2.37 -1.87 -15.91
N SER A 138 -2.58 -1.67 -14.61
CA SER A 138 -1.53 -1.17 -13.73
C SER A 138 -0.42 -2.19 -13.52
N PHE A 139 -0.75 -3.48 -13.46
CA PHE A 139 0.19 -4.59 -13.28
C PHE A 139 1.09 -4.74 -14.50
N ASN A 140 0.51 -4.75 -15.71
CA ASN A 140 1.28 -4.85 -16.95
C ASN A 140 2.26 -3.69 -17.13
N LYS A 141 1.88 -2.47 -16.71
CA LYS A 141 2.81 -1.34 -16.70
C LYS A 141 3.94 -1.55 -15.68
N LEU A 142 3.63 -2.07 -14.49
CA LEU A 142 4.61 -2.38 -13.46
C LEU A 142 5.63 -3.42 -13.94
N VAL A 143 5.16 -4.55 -14.48
CA VAL A 143 6.04 -5.62 -15.01
C VAL A 143 6.97 -5.07 -16.10
N LYS A 144 6.47 -4.19 -16.97
CA LYS A 144 7.25 -3.61 -18.07
C LYS A 144 8.29 -2.58 -17.62
N GLU A 145 7.99 -1.78 -16.61
CA GLU A 145 8.74 -0.56 -16.31
C GLU A 145 9.42 -0.53 -14.93
N GLY A 146 9.11 -1.50 -14.06
CA GLY A 146 9.52 -1.50 -12.67
C GLY A 146 8.78 -0.46 -11.82
N VAL A 147 8.91 -0.56 -10.50
CA VAL A 147 8.18 0.25 -9.53
C VAL A 147 8.56 1.73 -9.61
N LYS A 148 9.85 2.06 -9.79
CA LYS A 148 10.33 3.45 -9.82
C LYS A 148 9.65 4.28 -10.91
N LYS A 149 9.48 3.72 -12.12
CA LYS A 149 8.87 4.41 -13.25
C LYS A 149 7.35 4.27 -13.29
N SER A 150 6.83 3.08 -13.00
CA SER A 150 5.37 2.83 -13.08
C SER A 150 4.59 3.39 -11.89
N LYS A 151 5.23 3.45 -10.71
CA LYS A 151 4.67 3.79 -9.41
C LYS A 151 5.65 4.63 -8.56
N PRO A 152 5.99 5.85 -9.01
CA PRO A 152 6.96 6.71 -8.32
C PRO A 152 6.59 7.00 -6.86
N GLN A 153 5.30 7.10 -6.53
CA GLN A 153 4.82 7.24 -5.14
C GLN A 153 5.19 6.04 -4.26
N HIS A 154 5.04 4.81 -4.77
CA HIS A 154 5.39 3.61 -4.00
C HIS A 154 6.90 3.49 -3.83
N TYR A 155 7.67 3.86 -4.87
CA TYR A 155 9.12 3.97 -4.76
C TYR A 155 9.52 4.98 -3.68
N ALA A 156 8.91 6.18 -3.69
CA ALA A 156 9.16 7.21 -2.68
C ALA A 156 8.84 6.72 -1.26
N GLN A 157 7.71 6.07 -1.08
CA GLN A 157 7.31 5.46 0.20
C GLN A 157 8.35 4.45 0.72
N MET A 158 8.77 3.49 -0.11
CA MET A 158 9.81 2.53 0.28
C MET A 158 11.16 3.19 0.59
N GLN A 159 11.53 4.22 -0.17
CA GLN A 159 12.76 4.98 0.06
C GLN A 159 12.72 5.71 1.41
N THR A 160 11.60 6.35 1.73
CA THR A 160 11.35 6.95 3.04
C THR A 160 11.44 5.93 4.17
N TYR A 161 10.84 4.75 4.01
CA TYR A 161 10.92 3.69 5.02
C TYR A 161 12.35 3.22 5.24
N MET A 162 13.10 2.98 4.17
CA MET A 162 14.53 2.64 4.25
C MET A 162 15.36 3.76 4.90
N HIS A 163 15.03 5.02 4.63
CA HIS A 163 15.69 6.17 5.24
C HIS A 163 15.47 6.19 6.76
N LEU A 164 14.21 6.11 7.21
CA LEU A 164 13.83 6.26 8.61
C LEU A 164 14.16 5.03 9.48
N THR A 165 14.16 3.83 8.91
CA THR A 165 14.55 2.60 9.62
C THR A 165 16.04 2.29 9.55
N GLY A 166 16.77 2.95 8.65
CA GLY A 166 18.17 2.65 8.35
C GLY A 166 18.39 1.42 7.45
N MET A 167 17.35 0.65 7.11
CA MET A 167 17.43 -0.49 6.20
C MET A 167 17.93 -0.06 4.80
N LYS A 168 18.60 -0.96 4.10
CA LYS A 168 19.25 -0.65 2.79
C LYS A 168 18.57 -1.31 1.60
N ARG A 169 17.52 -2.09 1.84
CA ARG A 169 16.75 -2.81 0.82
C ARG A 169 15.26 -2.75 1.14
N ALA A 170 14.46 -2.79 0.09
CA ALA A 170 13.04 -3.06 0.16
C ALA A 170 12.69 -4.20 -0.81
N LEU A 171 11.65 -4.96 -0.47
CA LEU A 171 10.98 -5.91 -1.35
C LEU A 171 9.59 -5.35 -1.65
N TYR A 172 9.37 -4.99 -2.91
CA TYR A 172 8.06 -4.69 -3.43
C TYR A 172 7.43 -5.97 -3.97
N LEU A 173 6.31 -6.42 -3.40
CA LEU A 173 5.59 -7.60 -3.84
C LEU A 173 4.16 -7.22 -4.22
N ALA A 174 3.76 -7.57 -5.44
CA ALA A 174 2.50 -7.16 -6.02
C ALA A 174 1.69 -8.32 -6.58
N THR A 175 0.38 -8.28 -6.37
CA THR A 175 -0.60 -9.23 -6.96
C THR A 175 -1.46 -8.52 -7.99
N ASN A 176 -1.69 -9.17 -9.14
CA ASN A 176 -2.70 -8.79 -10.11
C ASN A 176 -4.08 -9.31 -9.65
N LYS A 177 -5.02 -8.41 -9.35
CA LYS A 177 -6.36 -8.77 -8.89
C LYS A 177 -7.22 -9.45 -9.93
N ASP A 178 -6.85 -9.36 -11.20
CA ASP A 178 -7.61 -9.95 -12.31
C ASP A 178 -7.12 -11.36 -12.66
N THR A 179 -5.86 -11.70 -12.39
CA THR A 179 -5.21 -12.97 -12.82
C THR A 179 -4.52 -13.75 -11.71
N ASP A 180 -4.40 -13.17 -10.51
CA ASP A 180 -3.63 -13.67 -9.37
C ASP A 180 -2.11 -13.82 -9.63
N GLU A 181 -1.60 -13.23 -10.71
CA GLU A 181 -0.17 -13.21 -11.00
C GLU A 181 0.60 -12.36 -9.98
N LEU A 182 1.81 -12.82 -9.62
CA LEU A 182 2.72 -12.13 -8.72
C LEU A 182 3.84 -11.42 -9.47
N TYR A 183 4.25 -10.26 -8.96
CA TYR A 183 5.44 -9.53 -9.37
C TYR A 183 6.26 -9.16 -8.13
N SER A 184 7.57 -9.42 -8.15
CA SER A 184 8.48 -8.98 -7.09
C SER A 184 9.61 -8.12 -7.65
N GLU A 185 10.01 -7.10 -6.91
CA GLU A 185 11.15 -6.25 -7.22
C GLU A 185 11.90 -5.87 -5.95
N ARG A 186 13.23 -6.03 -5.98
CA ARG A 186 14.10 -5.57 -4.90
C ARG A 186 14.63 -4.17 -5.18
N VAL A 187 14.33 -3.24 -4.30
CA VAL A 187 14.76 -1.85 -4.39
C VAL A 187 15.94 -1.60 -3.46
N LYS A 188 16.92 -0.80 -3.92
CA LYS A 188 18.06 -0.35 -3.11
C LYS A 188 17.75 1.02 -2.53
N TYR A 189 18.20 1.26 -1.31
CA TYR A 189 18.18 2.59 -0.71
C TYR A 189 18.97 3.58 -1.55
N ASP A 190 18.36 4.72 -1.86
CA ASP A 190 18.91 5.82 -2.65
C ASP A 190 18.96 7.08 -1.79
N ARG A 191 20.13 7.34 -1.20
CA ARG A 191 20.33 8.45 -0.27
C ARG A 191 20.07 9.81 -0.92
N VAL A 192 20.46 9.98 -2.18
CA VAL A 192 20.30 11.26 -2.88
C VAL A 192 18.82 11.53 -3.10
N PHE A 193 18.10 10.52 -3.62
CA PHE A 193 16.66 10.63 -3.80
C PHE A 193 15.91 10.95 -2.50
N CYS A 194 16.31 10.35 -1.36
CA CYS A 194 15.70 10.67 -0.06
C CYS A 194 16.02 12.07 0.44
N GLY A 195 17.26 12.56 0.23
CA GLY A 195 17.63 13.93 0.56
C GLY A 195 16.72 14.92 -0.16
N ASP A 196 16.59 14.78 -1.48
CA ASP A 196 15.73 15.64 -2.30
C ASP A 196 14.23 15.57 -1.95
N LEU A 197 13.78 14.47 -1.32
CA LEU A 197 12.38 14.24 -0.98
C LEU A 197 11.99 14.75 0.42
N LEU A 198 12.93 14.75 1.36
CA LEU A 198 12.69 15.02 2.77
C LEU A 198 13.29 16.34 3.28
N GLU A 199 14.16 16.98 2.51
CA GLU A 199 14.67 18.35 2.73
C GLU A 199 13.81 19.40 2.00
#